data_AF-A0A956VJ31-F1
#
_entry.id   AF-A0A956VJ31-F1
#
_cell.length_a   1.000
_cell.length_b   1.000
_cell.length_c   1.000
_cell.angle_alpha   90.00
_cell.angle_beta   90.00
_cell.angle_gamma   90.00
#
_symmetry.space_group_name_H-M   'P 1'
#
loop_
_entity.id
_entity.type
_entity.pdbx_description
1 polymer ?
#
loop_
_entity_poly.entity_id
_entity_poly.type
_entity_poly.pdbx_seq_one_letter_code
_entity_poly.pdbx_strand_id
1 'polypeptide(L)'
;MAGYSRTPLPTKLGIKPGHTVVLANAPGDFADVLGELPEGVTVSTHDDRIDVALLFVTSSGDLAEGWPPLAAAIRPAGGLWVCWPKKASGVETDLTENVIRDFGLSAGLVDNKVCAVDETWSGLRFVYRLKDR
;
A
#
# COMPACT_ATOMS: atom_id res chain seq x y z
N MET A 1 5.38 26.02 -6.04
CA MET A 1 4.52 25.91 -4.84
C MET A 1 3.80 24.57 -4.93
N ALA A 2 4.31 23.53 -4.25
CA ALA A 2 3.65 22.23 -4.10
C ALA A 2 4.26 21.56 -2.86
N GLY A 3 3.44 21.33 -1.84
CA GLY A 3 3.84 20.74 -0.56
C GLY A 3 4.11 19.25 -0.68
N TYR A 4 5.17 18.87 -1.39
CA TYR A 4 5.66 17.50 -1.31
C TYR A 4 6.44 17.35 -0.01
N SER A 5 5.85 16.58 0.90
CA SER A 5 6.49 16.13 2.14
C SER A 5 7.98 15.81 1.89
N ARG A 6 8.88 16.46 2.63
CA ARG A 6 10.34 16.22 2.59
C ARG A 6 10.73 14.82 3.07
N THR A 7 9.76 14.04 3.54
CA THR A 7 9.94 12.69 4.05
C THR A 7 10.08 11.71 2.88
N PRO A 8 11.17 10.92 2.82
CA PRO A 8 11.34 9.88 1.81
C PRO A 8 10.14 8.92 1.74
N LEU A 9 9.82 8.45 0.54
CA LEU A 9 8.67 7.56 0.31
C LEU A 9 8.67 6.31 1.21
N PRO A 10 9.80 5.60 1.43
CA PRO A 10 9.82 4.44 2.32
C PRO A 10 9.38 4.78 3.76
N THR A 11 9.81 5.94 4.27
CA THR A 11 9.39 6.44 5.58
C THR A 11 7.90 6.79 5.61
N LYS A 12 7.36 7.39 4.54
CA LYS A 12 5.91 7.63 4.42
C LYS A 12 5.11 6.33 4.46
N LEU A 13 5.60 5.29 3.78
CA LEU A 13 4.98 3.96 3.71
C LEU A 13 5.16 3.12 4.99
N GLY A 14 5.99 3.57 5.94
CA GLY A 14 6.25 2.86 7.19
C GLY A 14 7.21 1.68 7.03
N ILE A 15 8.03 1.68 5.97
CA ILE A 15 9.11 0.71 5.76
C ILE A 15 10.24 1.03 6.74
N LYS A 16 10.71 0.02 7.47
CA LYS A 16 11.78 0.12 8.48
C LYS A 16 12.89 -0.90 8.18
N PRO A 17 14.07 -0.77 8.78
CA PRO A 17 15.14 -1.76 8.63
C PRO A 17 14.67 -3.18 8.89
N GLY A 18 15.14 -4.12 8.08
CA GLY A 18 14.81 -5.55 8.20
C GLY A 18 13.39 -5.94 7.78
N HIS A 19 12.57 -5.00 7.29
CA HIS A 19 11.20 -5.32 6.84
C HIS A 19 11.19 -6.18 5.56
N THR A 20 10.20 -7.05 5.45
CA THR A 20 9.80 -7.67 4.18
C THR A 20 8.70 -6.84 3.52
N VAL A 21 8.98 -6.39 2.29
CA VAL A 21 8.08 -5.55 1.48
C VAL A 21 7.58 -6.35 0.27
N VAL A 22 6.28 -6.30 0.00
CA VAL A 22 5.68 -6.88 -1.21
C VAL A 22 5.11 -5.78 -2.08
N LEU A 23 5.43 -5.82 -3.38
CA LEU A 23 4.90 -4.93 -4.41
C LEU A 23 3.99 -5.74 -5.33
N ALA A 24 2.68 -5.65 -5.13
CA ALA A 24 1.69 -6.38 -5.92
C ALA A 24 1.13 -5.46 -7.01
N ASN A 25 1.20 -5.93 -8.26
CA ASN A 25 0.76 -5.20 -9.46
C ASN A 25 1.40 -3.81 -9.63
N ALA A 26 2.57 -3.59 -9.02
CA ALA A 26 3.24 -2.29 -9.09
C ALA A 26 3.67 -1.97 -10.53
N PRO A 27 3.66 -0.67 -10.91
CA PRO A 27 4.29 -0.22 -12.15
C PRO A 27 5.75 -0.70 -12.23
N GLY A 28 6.22 -1.02 -13.44
CA GLY A 28 7.55 -1.61 -13.63
C GLY A 28 8.72 -0.73 -13.16
N ASP A 29 8.50 0.59 -13.10
CA ASP A 29 9.44 1.61 -12.63
C ASP A 29 9.26 1.96 -11.14
N PHE A 30 8.31 1.33 -10.44
CA PHE A 30 7.98 1.73 -9.07
C PHE A 30 9.13 1.49 -8.08
N ALA A 31 10.02 0.53 -8.35
CA ALA A 31 11.21 0.32 -7.53
C ALA A 31 12.12 1.57 -7.49
N ASP A 32 12.23 2.28 -8.62
CA ASP A 32 13.00 3.53 -8.71
C ASP A 32 12.28 4.66 -7.98
N VAL A 33 10.95 4.71 -8.06
CA VAL A 33 10.10 5.67 -7.32
C VAL A 33 10.20 5.46 -5.80
N LEU A 34 10.26 4.20 -5.35
CA LEU A 34 10.42 3.85 -3.95
C LEU A 34 11.74 4.37 -3.38
N GLY A 35 12.78 4.42 -4.21
CA GLY A 35 14.09 4.97 -3.87
C GLY A 35 14.88 4.07 -2.89
N GLU A 36 15.84 4.67 -2.20
CA GLU A 36 16.73 3.95 -1.28
C GLU A 36 15.95 3.36 -0.10
N LEU A 37 16.02 2.04 0.06
CA LEU A 37 15.38 1.32 1.13
C LEU A 37 16.27 1.29 2.39
N PRO A 38 15.67 1.30 3.60
CA PRO A 38 16.41 1.07 4.83
C PRO A 38 17.21 -0.24 4.81
N GLU A 39 18.28 -0.29 5.60
CA GLU A 39 19.16 -1.46 5.69
C GLU A 39 18.39 -2.76 5.97
N GLY A 40 18.74 -3.83 5.27
CA GLY A 40 18.17 -5.16 5.48
C GLY A 40 16.72 -5.33 5.02
N VAL A 41 16.13 -4.32 4.37
CA VAL A 41 14.82 -4.49 3.73
C VAL A 41 14.93 -5.47 2.56
N THR A 42 13.98 -6.40 2.49
CA THR A 42 13.86 -7.35 1.38
C THR A 42 12.57 -7.08 0.62
N VAL A 43 12.67 -6.90 -0.71
CA VAL A 43 11.50 -6.90 -1.59
C VAL A 43 11.24 -8.34 -2.03
N SER A 44 10.10 -8.90 -1.62
CA SER A 44 9.74 -10.30 -1.84
C SER A 44 8.57 -10.43 -2.80
N THR A 45 8.56 -11.52 -3.56
CA THR A 45 7.39 -12.03 -4.29
C THR A 45 6.65 -13.13 -3.52
N HIS A 46 7.19 -13.54 -2.36
CA HIS A 46 6.62 -14.57 -1.48
C HIS A 46 5.74 -13.94 -0.39
N ASP A 47 4.77 -14.72 0.05
CA ASP A 47 3.61 -14.34 0.86
C ASP A 47 3.69 -14.82 2.32
N ASP A 48 4.86 -15.21 2.82
CA ASP A 48 5.02 -15.52 4.24
C ASP A 48 5.69 -14.36 5.02
N ARG A 49 4.89 -13.74 5.90
CA ARG A 49 5.32 -12.77 6.93
C ARG A 49 5.66 -11.36 6.41
N ILE A 50 4.72 -10.75 5.72
CA ILE A 50 4.86 -9.40 5.15
C ILE A 50 4.75 -8.31 6.22
N ASP A 51 5.72 -7.38 6.27
CA ASP A 51 5.65 -6.20 7.12
C ASP A 51 4.92 -5.04 6.43
N VAL A 52 5.16 -4.85 5.12
CA VAL A 52 4.50 -3.84 4.29
C VAL A 52 4.14 -4.43 2.92
N ALA A 53 2.86 -4.47 2.59
CA ALA A 53 2.39 -4.76 1.23
C ALA A 53 1.94 -3.48 0.55
N LEU A 54 2.23 -3.32 -0.74
CA LEU A 54 1.65 -2.30 -1.61
C LEU A 54 0.91 -2.99 -2.75
N LEU A 55 -0.41 -2.86 -2.77
CA LEU A 55 -1.30 -3.38 -3.80
C LEU A 55 -1.73 -2.25 -4.73
N PHE A 56 -1.27 -2.27 -5.97
CA PHE A 56 -1.65 -1.31 -7.00
C PHE A 56 -2.84 -1.84 -7.81
N VAL A 57 -3.92 -1.08 -7.85
CA VAL A 57 -5.18 -1.49 -8.48
C VAL A 57 -5.83 -0.31 -9.20
N THR A 58 -6.42 -0.57 -10.36
CA THR A 58 -7.16 0.45 -11.12
C THR A 58 -8.67 0.20 -11.10
N SER A 59 -9.13 -0.99 -10.68
CA SER A 59 -10.54 -1.29 -10.53
C SER A 59 -10.91 -1.95 -9.20
N SER A 60 -12.19 -1.88 -8.84
CA SER A 60 -12.78 -2.61 -7.72
C SER A 60 -12.64 -4.13 -7.87
N GLY A 61 -12.61 -4.64 -9.11
CA GLY A 61 -12.32 -6.05 -9.41
C GLY A 61 -10.91 -6.44 -9.00
N ASP A 62 -9.91 -5.66 -9.41
CA ASP A 62 -8.51 -5.93 -9.05
C ASP A 62 -8.27 -5.83 -7.54
N LEU A 63 -8.98 -4.93 -6.87
CA LEU A 63 -8.95 -4.83 -5.40
C LEU A 63 -9.48 -6.12 -4.76
N ALA A 64 -10.64 -6.60 -5.23
CA ALA A 64 -11.24 -7.82 -4.70
C ALA A 64 -10.38 -9.07 -4.95
N GLU A 65 -9.64 -9.12 -6.07
CA GLU A 65 -8.75 -10.23 -6.42
C GLU A 65 -7.43 -10.18 -5.63
N GLY A 66 -6.77 -9.02 -5.57
CA GLY A 66 -5.44 -8.87 -4.98
C GLY A 66 -5.42 -8.79 -3.46
N TRP A 67 -6.52 -8.36 -2.83
CA TRP A 67 -6.57 -8.15 -1.38
C TRP A 67 -6.43 -9.44 -0.55
N PRO A 68 -7.21 -10.52 -0.79
CA PRO A 68 -7.23 -11.68 0.10
C PRO A 68 -5.86 -12.30 0.41
N PRO A 69 -4.97 -12.59 -0.57
CA PRO A 69 -3.68 -13.18 -0.26
C PRO A 69 -2.80 -12.24 0.58
N LEU A 70 -2.81 -10.94 0.29
CA LEU A 70 -1.98 -9.97 1.02
C LEU A 70 -2.49 -9.73 2.44
N ALA A 71 -3.80 -9.64 2.63
CA ALA A 71 -4.40 -9.46 3.95
C ALA A 71 -4.14 -10.66 4.88
N ALA A 72 -4.13 -11.89 4.32
CA ALA A 72 -3.78 -13.10 5.06
C ALA A 72 -2.27 -13.18 5.40
N ALA A 73 -1.41 -12.64 4.53
CA ALA A 73 0.04 -12.72 4.64
C ALA A 73 0.69 -11.62 5.51
N ILE A 74 0.01 -10.48 5.69
CA ILE A 74 0.54 -9.39 6.52
C ILE A 74 0.62 -9.80 8.00
N ARG A 75 1.73 -9.44 8.65
CA ARG A 75 1.90 -9.66 10.09
C ARG A 75 0.87 -8.87 10.90
N PRO A 76 0.55 -9.28 12.14
CA PRO A 76 -0.34 -8.51 13.04
C PRO A 76 0.08 -7.04 13.21
N ALA A 77 1.38 -6.75 13.20
CA ALA A 77 1.95 -5.41 13.28
C ALA A 77 2.29 -4.78 11.90
N GLY A 78 2.03 -5.49 10.81
CA GLY A 78 2.31 -5.05 9.44
C GLY A 78 1.29 -4.05 8.91
N GLY A 79 1.32 -3.78 7.61
CA GLY A 79 0.26 -3.03 6.95
C GLY A 79 0.16 -3.29 5.45
N LEU A 80 -1.07 -3.25 4.96
CA LEU A 80 -1.42 -3.35 3.54
C LEU A 80 -1.79 -1.96 3.04
N TRP A 81 -1.00 -1.44 2.11
CA TRP A 81 -1.34 -0.24 1.36
C TRP A 81 -2.12 -0.63 0.11
N VAL A 82 -3.29 -0.02 -0.09
CA VAL A 82 -3.99 -0.05 -1.37
C VAL A 82 -3.65 1.25 -2.10
N CYS A 83 -3.03 1.10 -3.26
CA CYS A 83 -2.60 2.18 -4.15
C CYS A 83 -3.58 2.28 -5.33
N TRP A 84 -4.22 3.44 -5.50
CA TRP A 84 -5.14 3.69 -6.62
C TRP A 84 -4.78 4.98 -7.36
N PRO A 85 -5.16 5.11 -8.65
CA PRO A 85 -4.86 6.31 -9.40
C PRO A 85 -5.61 7.51 -8.86
N LYS A 86 -4.93 8.65 -8.75
CA LYS A 86 -5.57 9.93 -8.45
C LYS A 86 -6.49 10.31 -9.59
N LYS A 87 -7.60 10.99 -9.28
CA LYS A 87 -8.48 11.58 -10.30
C LYS A 87 -7.73 12.47 -11.32
N ALA A 88 -6.65 13.14 -10.88
CA ALA A 88 -5.86 14.02 -11.72
C ALA A 88 -4.81 13.31 -12.60
N SER A 89 -4.56 12.01 -12.43
CA SER A 89 -3.54 11.29 -13.21
C SER A 89 -3.98 10.97 -14.65
N GLY A 90 -5.29 11.05 -14.93
CA GLY A 90 -5.86 10.68 -16.23
C GLY A 90 -6.01 9.17 -16.45
N VAL A 91 -5.61 8.34 -15.49
CA VAL A 91 -5.85 6.88 -15.52
C VAL A 91 -7.30 6.62 -15.12
N GLU A 92 -8.04 5.88 -15.96
CA GLU A 92 -9.41 5.48 -15.66
C GLU A 92 -9.46 4.53 -14.46
N THR A 93 -10.39 4.80 -13.54
CA THR A 93 -10.60 3.99 -12.35
C THR A 93 -12.02 4.17 -11.82
N ASP A 94 -12.62 3.11 -11.27
CA ASP A 94 -13.87 3.16 -10.51
C ASP A 94 -13.61 3.36 -8.99
N LEU A 95 -12.35 3.46 -8.59
CA LEU A 95 -11.94 3.52 -7.20
C LEU A 95 -11.93 4.97 -6.67
N THR A 96 -12.36 5.09 -5.42
CA THR A 96 -12.19 6.29 -4.61
C THR A 96 -11.67 5.89 -3.23
N GLU A 97 -11.14 6.84 -2.46
CA GLU A 97 -10.73 6.57 -1.08
C GLU A 97 -11.87 5.94 -0.26
N ASN A 98 -13.12 6.40 -0.44
CA ASN A 98 -14.27 5.86 0.27
C ASN A 98 -14.57 4.41 -0.13
N VAL A 99 -14.56 4.10 -1.43
CA VAL A 99 -14.76 2.72 -1.91
C VAL A 99 -13.72 1.78 -1.31
N ILE A 100 -12.45 2.20 -1.30
CA ILE A 100 -11.34 1.41 -0.76
C ILE A 100 -11.46 1.26 0.76
N ARG A 101 -11.79 2.35 1.48
CA ARG A 101 -12.01 2.34 2.93
C ARG A 101 -13.14 1.39 3.30
N ASP A 102 -14.29 1.50 2.66
CA ASP A 102 -15.46 0.67 2.93
C ASP A 102 -15.16 -0.81 2.67
N PHE A 103 -14.46 -1.11 1.56
CA PHE A 103 -13.98 -2.46 1.26
C PHE A 103 -13.08 -3.00 2.39
N GLY A 104 -12.03 -2.28 2.77
CA GLY A 104 -11.08 -2.75 3.78
C GLY A 104 -11.71 -2.93 5.17
N LEU A 105 -12.63 -2.03 5.55
CA LEU A 105 -13.42 -2.15 6.78
C LEU A 105 -14.31 -3.40 6.78
N SER A 106 -14.97 -3.67 5.65
CA SER A 106 -15.79 -4.88 5.47
C SER A 106 -14.96 -6.17 5.50
N ALA A 107 -13.70 -6.08 5.04
CA ALA A 107 -12.73 -7.16 5.07
C ALA A 107 -12.00 -7.32 6.41
N GLY A 108 -12.36 -6.53 7.44
CA GLY A 108 -11.89 -6.70 8.81
C GLY A 108 -10.62 -5.92 9.18
N LEU A 109 -10.02 -5.18 8.25
CA LEU A 109 -8.91 -4.27 8.56
C LEU A 109 -9.40 -2.84 8.79
N VAL A 110 -8.60 -2.00 9.43
CA VAL A 110 -8.90 -0.57 9.61
C VAL A 110 -7.85 0.29 8.94
N ASP A 111 -8.28 1.39 8.32
CA ASP A 111 -7.34 2.36 7.79
C ASP A 111 -6.76 3.25 8.90
N ASN A 112 -5.51 3.68 8.75
CA ASN A 112 -4.87 4.60 9.70
C ASN A 112 -4.02 5.70 9.08
N LYS A 113 -3.76 5.63 7.78
CA LYS A 113 -2.89 6.59 7.09
C LYS A 113 -3.21 6.63 5.61
N VAL A 114 -3.22 7.83 5.05
CA VAL A 114 -3.27 8.08 3.61
C VAL A 114 -2.07 8.91 3.19
N CYS A 115 -1.52 8.69 2.00
CA CYS A 115 -0.52 9.58 1.41
C CYS A 115 -0.49 9.53 -0.11
N ALA A 116 0.04 10.59 -0.72
CA ALA A 116 0.50 10.53 -2.11
C ALA A 116 1.77 9.65 -2.19
N VAL A 117 1.67 8.60 -3.00
CA VAL A 117 2.78 7.68 -3.29
C VAL A 117 3.73 8.39 -4.26
N ASP A 118 3.21 8.76 -5.43
CA ASP A 118 3.89 9.58 -6.44
C ASP A 118 2.90 10.55 -7.10
N GLU A 119 3.13 10.99 -8.33
CA GLU A 119 2.21 11.88 -9.07
C GLU A 119 0.91 11.17 -9.48
N THR A 120 0.97 9.88 -9.78
CA THR A 120 -0.12 9.06 -10.30
C THR A 120 -0.96 8.43 -9.18
N TRP A 121 -0.32 7.92 -8.13
CA TRP A 121 -0.94 7.03 -7.15
C TRP A 121 -1.15 7.71 -5.79
N SER A 122 -2.33 7.50 -5.22
CA SER A 122 -2.57 7.67 -3.77
C SER A 122 -2.52 6.32 -3.10
N GLY A 123 -2.17 6.29 -1.81
CA GLY A 123 -2.14 5.07 -1.01
C GLY A 123 -2.93 5.25 0.29
N LEU A 124 -3.71 4.22 0.67
CA LEU A 124 -4.43 4.13 1.93
C LEU A 124 -3.96 2.86 2.65
N ARG A 125 -3.49 3.02 3.89
CA ARG A 125 -2.90 1.95 4.69
C ARG A 125 -3.92 1.33 5.61
N PHE A 126 -4.03 0.01 5.52
CA PHE A 126 -4.83 -0.86 6.37
C PHE A 126 -3.97 -1.68 7.32
N VAL A 127 -4.47 -1.89 8.53
CA VAL A 127 -3.82 -2.67 9.58
C VAL A 127 -4.85 -3.48 10.37
N TYR A 128 -4.39 -4.50 11.08
CA TYR A 128 -5.17 -5.10 12.16
C TYR A 128 -5.40 -4.06 13.27
N ARG A 129 -6.59 -4.06 13.88
CA ARG A 129 -6.88 -3.17 15.01
C ARG A 129 -5.95 -3.50 16.16
N LEU A 130 -5.64 -2.49 17.00
CA LEU A 130 -4.85 -2.67 18.22
C LEU A 130 -5.28 -3.84 19.11
N LYS A 131 -6.58 -4.06 19.22
CA LYS A 131 -7.16 -5.14 20.03
C LYS A 131 -7.13 -6.53 19.38
N ASP A 132 -6.86 -6.59 18.08
CA ASP A 132 -6.92 -7.80 17.25
C ASP A 132 -5.50 -8.26 16.85
N ARG A 133 -4.44 -7.70 17.46
CA ARG A 133 -3.03 -7.99 17.22
C ARG A 133 -2.26 -8.34 18.49
#